data_AF-A0A2H0S0L1-F1
#
_entry.id   AF-A0A2H0S0L1-F1
#
_cell.length_a   1.000
_cell.length_b   1.000
_cell.length_c   1.000
_cell.angle_alpha   90.00
_cell.angle_beta   90.00
_cell.angle_gamma   90.00
#
_symmetry.space_group_name_H-M   'P 1'
#
loop_
_entity.id
_entity.type
_entity.pdbx_description
1 polymer ?
#
loop_
_entity_poly.entity_id
_entity_poly.type
_entity_poly.pdbx_seq_one_letter_code
_entity_poly.pdbx_strand_id
1 'polypeptide(L)'
;MLLIMNVQSEKERIQSLPTLSLDEMRDRVRIGHDLKVSVFVEQQYSSQNPQTLPLMRELSSDDFVVEDGDEPVARLENVHPDLLPKSDQECIARCREHIHRIRNRSDSLLRAIREKFRLALTHPIYRFIAEKRLQYAREVLVQIEFAMSTERGRTQAFFYKNYAHDIEGSTEFYKKAQQLLDENFAEQEIRLEKLAENFEVPLG
;
A
#
# COMPACT_ATOMS: atom_id res chain seq x y z
N MET A 1 5.34 17.67 -15.95
CA MET A 1 6.25 16.77 -16.67
C MET A 1 6.48 15.57 -15.76
N LEU A 2 5.73 14.48 -15.96
CA LEU A 2 5.91 13.25 -15.19
C LEU A 2 7.19 12.57 -15.68
N LEU A 3 8.23 12.56 -14.84
CA LEU A 3 9.41 11.74 -15.05
C LEU A 3 8.97 10.27 -14.91
N ILE A 4 8.62 9.65 -16.04
CA ILE A 4 8.69 8.19 -16.18
C ILE A 4 10.19 7.87 -16.32
N MET A 5 10.97 8.13 -15.27
CA MET A 5 12.30 7.56 -15.14
C MET A 5 12.10 6.10 -14.77
N ASN A 6 12.23 5.26 -15.79
CA ASN A 6 12.44 3.81 -15.77
C ASN A 6 12.32 3.14 -14.39
N VAL A 7 11.08 2.92 -13.90
CA VAL A 7 10.74 2.27 -12.62
C VAL A 7 11.49 0.95 -12.44
N GLN A 8 11.78 0.27 -13.55
CA GLN A 8 12.52 -0.99 -13.56
C GLN A 8 14.01 -0.83 -13.22
N SER A 9 14.68 0.24 -13.67
CA SER A 9 16.09 0.47 -13.33
C SER A 9 16.27 0.93 -11.89
N GLU A 10 15.28 1.65 -11.35
CA GLU A 10 15.30 2.07 -9.94
C GLU A 10 15.11 0.87 -9.01
N LYS A 11 14.19 -0.04 -9.35
CA LYS A 11 14.02 -1.30 -8.63
C LYS A 11 15.27 -2.18 -8.69
N GLU A 12 15.88 -2.34 -9.85
CA GLU A 12 17.13 -3.09 -10.01
C GLU A 12 18.25 -2.47 -9.19
N ARG A 13 18.35 -1.12 -9.17
CA ARG A 13 19.29 -0.39 -8.31
C ARG A 13 19.02 -0.68 -6.83
N ILE A 14 17.77 -0.59 -6.37
CA ILE A 14 17.38 -0.85 -4.97
C ILE A 14 17.72 -2.30 -4.59
N GLN A 15 17.42 -3.27 -5.46
CA GLN A 15 17.72 -4.69 -5.20
C GLN A 15 19.23 -4.99 -5.15
N SER A 16 20.06 -4.18 -5.81
CA SER A 16 21.52 -4.29 -5.71
C SER A 16 22.11 -3.73 -4.42
N LEU A 17 21.33 -2.98 -3.64
CA LEU A 17 21.80 -2.42 -2.37
C LEU A 17 22.00 -3.52 -1.33
N PRO A 18 22.99 -3.35 -0.44
CA PRO A 18 23.17 -4.23 0.71
C PRO A 18 21.94 -4.17 1.62
N THR A 19 21.76 -5.19 2.45
CA THR A 19 20.75 -5.16 3.51
C THR A 19 21.33 -4.60 4.81
N LEU A 20 20.47 -4.03 5.64
CA LEU A 20 20.78 -3.50 6.96
C LEU A 20 19.62 -3.85 7.90
N SER A 21 19.90 -4.43 9.05
CA SER A 21 18.88 -4.68 10.07
C SER A 21 18.49 -3.38 10.80
N LEU A 22 17.33 -3.39 11.46
CA LEU A 22 16.88 -2.25 12.27
C LEU A 22 17.85 -1.89 13.39
N ASP A 23 18.46 -2.89 14.03
CA ASP A 23 19.42 -2.65 15.12
C ASP A 23 20.75 -2.09 14.59
N GLU A 24 21.24 -2.57 13.45
CA GLU A 24 22.41 -1.97 12.81
C GLU A 24 22.15 -0.53 12.34
N MET A 25 20.94 -0.25 11.84
CA MET A 25 20.53 1.12 11.51
C MET A 25 20.54 1.99 12.76
N ARG A 26 19.98 1.50 13.87
CA ARG A 26 19.95 2.19 15.17
C ARG A 26 21.36 2.49 15.68
N ASP A 27 22.27 1.53 15.58
CA ASP A 27 23.67 1.73 15.98
C ASP A 27 24.38 2.79 15.12
N ARG A 28 24.09 2.85 13.81
CA ARG A 28 24.62 3.90 12.92
C ARG A 28 24.07 5.29 13.26
N VAL A 29 22.78 5.38 13.58
CA VAL A 29 22.18 6.65 14.03
C VAL A 29 22.84 7.13 15.33
N ARG A 30 23.08 6.22 16.29
CA ARG A 30 23.73 6.54 17.57
C ARG A 30 25.15 7.08 17.45
N ILE A 31 25.90 6.67 16.43
CA ILE A 31 27.24 7.20 16.15
C ILE A 31 27.23 8.47 15.27
N GLY A 32 26.04 8.97 14.90
CA GLY A 32 25.86 10.28 14.28
C GLY A 32 25.44 10.29 12.80
N HIS A 33 25.08 9.15 12.20
CA HIS A 33 24.51 9.15 10.85
C HIS A 33 23.05 9.67 10.86
N ASP A 34 22.69 10.50 9.88
CA ASP A 34 21.31 10.96 9.67
C ASP A 34 20.57 10.01 8.71
N LEU A 35 20.24 8.82 9.22
CA LEU A 35 19.58 7.80 8.42
C LEU A 35 18.05 7.97 8.41
N LYS A 36 17.45 7.79 7.23
CA LYS A 36 16.00 7.77 7.03
C LYS A 36 15.56 6.42 6.46
N VAL A 37 14.28 6.09 6.65
CA VAL A 37 13.64 4.96 5.97
C VAL A 37 12.58 5.50 5.03
N SER A 38 12.75 5.19 3.75
CA SER A 38 11.80 5.50 2.69
C SER A 38 11.13 4.21 2.20
N VAL A 39 9.90 4.33 1.72
CA VAL A 39 9.14 3.18 1.20
C VAL A 39 8.95 3.27 -0.30
N PHE A 40 9.26 2.18 -1.00
CA PHE A 40 9.05 2.04 -2.43
C PHE A 40 8.01 0.95 -2.69
N VAL A 41 6.72 1.35 -2.72
CA VAL A 41 5.63 0.42 -3.02
C VAL A 41 5.42 0.34 -4.53
N GLU A 42 5.79 -0.77 -5.13
CA GLU A 42 5.58 -1.01 -6.55
C GLU A 42 4.13 -1.44 -6.85
N GLN A 43 3.51 -0.83 -7.86
CA GLN A 43 2.27 -1.34 -8.44
C GLN A 43 2.54 -2.60 -9.27
N GLN A 44 2.43 -3.77 -8.65
CA GLN A 44 2.49 -5.02 -9.39
C GLN A 44 1.14 -5.34 -10.01
N TYR A 45 0.93 -4.87 -11.24
CA TYR A 45 -0.18 -5.32 -12.08
C TYR A 45 0.17 -6.69 -12.69
N SER A 46 -0.11 -7.77 -11.97
CA SER A 46 -0.18 -9.09 -12.62
C SER A 46 -1.45 -9.15 -13.46
N SER A 47 -1.32 -8.99 -14.78
CA SER A 47 -2.41 -9.12 -15.75
C SER A 47 -2.84 -10.58 -15.99
N GLN A 48 -2.31 -11.54 -15.22
CA GLN A 48 -2.49 -12.96 -15.50
C GLN A 48 -3.95 -13.44 -15.37
N ASN A 49 -4.82 -12.69 -14.69
CA ASN A 49 -6.25 -12.97 -14.70
C ASN A 49 -7.09 -11.69 -14.75
N PRO A 50 -7.79 -11.38 -15.88
CA PRO A 50 -8.73 -10.26 -15.93
C PRO A 50 -9.93 -10.43 -14.96
N GLN A 51 -10.11 -11.65 -14.42
CA GLN A 51 -11.17 -12.03 -13.51
C GLN A 51 -10.86 -11.80 -12.03
N THR A 52 -9.74 -11.18 -11.65
CA THR A 52 -9.49 -10.81 -10.23
C THR A 52 -8.82 -9.44 -10.13
N LEU A 53 -8.97 -8.79 -8.97
CA LEU A 53 -8.05 -7.72 -8.60
C LEU A 53 -6.65 -8.34 -8.41
N PRO A 54 -5.58 -7.63 -8.78
CA PRO A 54 -4.23 -8.05 -8.42
C PRO A 54 -4.16 -8.18 -6.90
N LEU A 55 -3.53 -9.24 -6.41
CA LEU A 55 -3.36 -9.41 -4.98
C LEU A 55 -2.42 -8.31 -4.47
N MET A 56 -2.86 -7.46 -3.54
CA MET A 56 -1.91 -6.66 -2.76
C MET A 56 -0.91 -7.62 -2.10
N ARG A 57 0.36 -7.48 -2.47
CA ARG A 57 1.45 -8.24 -1.86
C ARG A 57 1.75 -7.75 -0.45
N GLU A 58 2.36 -8.62 0.34
CA GLU A 58 2.98 -8.17 1.58
C GLU A 58 4.17 -7.26 1.29
N LEU A 59 4.39 -6.32 2.21
CA LEU A 59 5.57 -5.48 2.16
C LEU A 59 6.74 -6.35 2.62
N SER A 60 7.84 -6.23 1.91
CA SER A 60 9.05 -7.02 1.99
C SER A 60 10.24 -6.08 2.18
N SER A 61 11.41 -6.64 2.44
CA SER A 61 12.65 -5.86 2.55
C SER A 61 12.91 -4.95 1.36
N ASP A 62 12.48 -5.37 0.16
CA ASP A 62 12.67 -4.61 -1.09
C ASP A 62 11.84 -3.32 -1.13
N ASP A 63 10.86 -3.20 -0.24
CA ASP A 63 10.01 -2.00 -0.15
C ASP A 63 10.60 -0.94 0.75
N PHE A 64 11.61 -1.24 1.56
CA PHE A 64 12.14 -0.30 2.55
C PHE A 64 13.60 0.01 2.26
N VAL A 65 13.86 1.26 1.94
CA VAL A 65 15.18 1.77 1.59
C VAL A 65 15.69 2.64 2.73
N VAL A 66 16.91 2.37 3.16
CA VAL A 66 17.63 3.21 4.12
C VAL A 66 18.43 4.24 3.31
N GLU A 67 18.24 5.50 3.65
CA GLU A 67 18.88 6.64 3.01
C GLU A 67 19.82 7.32 4.00
N ASP A 68 21.01 7.72 3.54
CA ASP A 68 21.93 8.61 4.26
C ASP A 68 21.97 9.94 3.50
N GLY A 69 21.35 10.98 4.07
CA GLY A 69 21.03 12.20 3.33
C GLY A 69 19.93 11.97 2.27
N ASP A 70 20.30 12.07 0.99
CA ASP A 70 19.42 11.87 -0.18
C ASP A 70 19.83 10.63 -1.02
N GLU A 71 20.82 9.86 -0.55
CA GLU A 71 21.32 8.69 -1.29
C GLU A 71 20.86 7.38 -0.64
N PRO A 72 20.31 6.43 -1.43
CA PRO A 72 19.93 5.12 -0.93
C PRO A 72 21.20 4.29 -0.68
N VAL A 73 21.40 3.88 0.58
CA VAL A 73 22.61 3.18 1.02
C VAL A 73 22.38 1.71 1.34
N ALA A 74 21.16 1.32 1.71
CA ALA A 74 20.80 -0.05 2.02
C ALA A 74 19.30 -0.32 1.84
N ARG A 75 18.91 -1.60 1.90
CA ARG A 75 17.53 -2.04 2.12
C ARG A 75 17.35 -2.52 3.55
N LEU A 76 16.18 -2.35 4.12
CA LEU A 76 15.91 -2.83 5.47
C LEU A 76 15.68 -4.35 5.47
N GLU A 77 16.43 -5.09 6.28
CA GLU A 77 16.24 -6.52 6.49
C GLU A 77 15.11 -6.78 7.50
N ASN A 78 14.46 -7.93 7.40
CA ASN A 78 13.52 -8.45 8.40
C ASN A 78 12.47 -7.41 8.83
N VAL A 79 11.72 -6.88 7.85
CA VAL A 79 10.70 -5.83 8.01
C VAL A 79 9.43 -6.31 8.72
N HIS A 80 9.61 -7.12 9.77
CA HIS A 80 8.53 -7.65 10.57
C HIS A 80 8.20 -6.68 11.71
N PRO A 81 6.91 -6.36 11.94
CA PRO A 81 6.52 -5.44 13.00
C PRO A 81 6.92 -5.88 14.41
N ASP A 82 7.15 -7.17 14.63
CA ASP A 82 7.47 -7.73 15.95
C ASP A 82 8.76 -7.17 16.57
N LEU A 83 9.61 -6.55 15.76
CA LEU A 83 10.83 -5.87 16.19
C LEU A 83 10.55 -4.50 16.81
N LEU A 84 9.36 -3.94 16.60
CA LEU A 84 8.96 -2.62 17.09
C LEU A 84 8.34 -2.69 18.50
N PRO A 85 8.29 -1.58 19.24
CA PRO A 85 7.48 -1.44 20.44
C PRO A 85 6.02 -1.88 20.23
N LYS A 86 5.38 -2.39 21.28
CA LYS A 86 3.99 -2.89 21.22
C LYS A 86 2.99 -1.87 20.70
N SER A 87 3.16 -0.59 21.05
CA SER A 87 2.30 0.50 20.57
C SER A 87 2.37 0.66 19.04
N ASP A 88 3.56 0.54 18.46
CA ASP A 88 3.75 0.59 17.01
C ASP A 88 3.13 -0.64 16.34
N GLN A 89 3.32 -1.82 16.93
CA GLN A 89 2.72 -3.08 16.46
C GLN A 89 1.19 -2.98 16.40
N GLU A 90 0.55 -2.43 17.45
CA GLU A 90 -0.89 -2.25 17.50
C GLU A 90 -1.41 -1.29 16.42
N CYS A 91 -0.68 -0.20 16.15
CA CYS A 91 -1.03 0.73 15.07
C CYS A 91 -0.92 0.06 13.69
N ILE A 92 0.17 -0.69 13.44
CA ILE A 92 0.34 -1.46 12.20
C ILE A 92 -0.74 -2.53 12.05
N ALA A 93 -1.12 -3.21 13.13
CA ALA A 93 -2.19 -4.21 13.11
C ALA A 93 -3.54 -3.59 12.70
N ARG A 94 -3.89 -2.41 13.24
CA ARG A 94 -5.08 -1.66 12.83
C ARG A 94 -5.03 -1.29 11.35
N CYS A 95 -3.90 -0.79 10.85
CA CYS A 95 -3.74 -0.54 9.41
C CYS A 95 -4.04 -1.80 8.58
N ARG A 96 -3.56 -2.98 9.01
CA ARG A 96 -3.82 -4.26 8.33
C ARG A 96 -5.30 -4.62 8.35
N GLU A 97 -6.01 -4.39 9.45
CA GLU A 97 -7.45 -4.63 9.55
C GLU A 97 -8.26 -3.72 8.60
N HIS A 98 -7.94 -2.43 8.54
CA HIS A 98 -8.59 -1.50 7.60
C HIS A 98 -8.34 -1.89 6.14
N ILE A 99 -7.11 -2.27 5.81
CA ILE A 99 -6.75 -2.80 4.49
C ILE A 99 -7.59 -4.03 4.14
N HIS A 100 -7.70 -4.97 5.08
CA HIS A 100 -8.47 -6.18 4.88
C HIS A 100 -9.95 -5.87 4.62
N ARG A 101 -10.53 -4.92 5.38
CA ARG A 101 -11.91 -4.46 5.19
C ARG A 101 -12.13 -3.85 3.80
N ILE A 102 -11.29 -2.89 3.41
CA ILE A 102 -11.38 -2.24 2.10
C ILE A 102 -11.28 -3.28 0.98
N ARG A 103 -10.33 -4.20 1.08
CA ARG A 103 -10.13 -5.25 0.09
C ARG A 103 -11.35 -6.18 -0.04
N ASN A 104 -11.93 -6.60 1.07
CA ASN A 104 -13.14 -7.43 1.04
C ASN A 104 -14.31 -6.69 0.37
N ARG A 105 -14.45 -5.38 0.62
CA ARG A 105 -15.45 -4.53 -0.05
C ARG A 105 -15.14 -4.38 -1.54
N SER A 106 -13.89 -4.14 -1.92
CA SER A 106 -13.42 -4.07 -3.32
C SER A 106 -13.73 -5.35 -4.10
N ASP A 107 -13.42 -6.51 -3.53
CA ASP A 107 -13.69 -7.82 -4.14
C ASP A 107 -15.19 -8.08 -4.29
N SER A 108 -15.98 -7.76 -3.26
CA SER A 108 -17.43 -7.90 -3.27
C SER A 108 -18.07 -7.00 -4.34
N LEU A 109 -17.60 -5.74 -4.42
CA LEU A 109 -18.05 -4.79 -5.43
C LEU A 109 -17.70 -5.26 -6.84
N LEU A 110 -16.47 -5.72 -7.08
CA LEU A 110 -16.08 -6.24 -8.39
C LEU A 110 -16.94 -7.43 -8.83
N ARG A 111 -17.26 -8.34 -7.90
CA ARG A 111 -18.18 -9.47 -8.17
C ARG A 111 -19.58 -8.97 -8.53
N ALA A 112 -20.13 -8.01 -7.78
CA ALA A 112 -21.45 -7.45 -8.06
C ALA A 112 -21.51 -6.76 -9.42
N ILE A 113 -20.49 -5.96 -9.78
CA ILE A 113 -20.37 -5.30 -11.08
C ILE A 113 -20.34 -6.35 -12.21
N ARG A 114 -19.59 -7.44 -12.04
CA ARG A 114 -19.54 -8.53 -13.03
C ARG A 114 -20.88 -9.21 -13.22
N GLU A 115 -21.57 -9.54 -12.14
CA GLU A 115 -22.87 -10.20 -12.23
C GLU A 115 -23.87 -9.30 -12.98
N LYS A 116 -23.86 -7.99 -12.71
CA LYS A 116 -24.70 -7.01 -13.43
C LYS A 116 -24.48 -7.06 -14.94
N PHE A 117 -23.24 -7.24 -15.39
CA PHE A 117 -22.92 -7.29 -16.82
C PHE A 117 -22.93 -8.70 -17.42
N ARG A 118 -23.18 -9.75 -16.64
CA ARG A 118 -23.11 -11.15 -17.11
C ARG A 118 -23.96 -11.41 -18.35
N LEU A 119 -25.18 -10.85 -18.38
CA LEU A 119 -26.14 -11.03 -19.47
C LEU A 119 -25.86 -10.14 -20.70
N ALA A 120 -25.15 -9.01 -20.51
CA ALA A 120 -24.78 -8.09 -21.58
C ALA A 120 -23.71 -8.67 -22.54
N LEU A 121 -23.07 -9.79 -22.17
CA LEU A 121 -22.02 -10.46 -22.94
C LEU A 121 -22.53 -11.19 -24.20
N THR A 122 -23.84 -11.26 -24.39
CA THR A 122 -24.49 -12.02 -25.48
C THR A 122 -24.52 -11.26 -26.82
N HIS A 123 -24.42 -9.93 -26.81
CA HIS A 123 -24.45 -9.10 -28.02
C HIS A 123 -23.13 -8.32 -28.17
N PRO A 124 -22.50 -8.26 -29.37
CA PRO A 124 -21.13 -7.73 -29.53
C PRO A 124 -20.90 -6.30 -29.00
N ILE A 125 -21.85 -5.39 -29.25
CA ILE A 125 -21.75 -3.99 -28.80
C ILE A 125 -21.89 -3.89 -27.27
N TYR A 126 -22.87 -4.59 -26.69
CA TYR A 126 -23.09 -4.60 -25.25
C TYR A 126 -21.94 -5.28 -24.51
N ARG A 127 -21.35 -6.31 -25.10
CA ARG A 127 -20.12 -6.95 -24.61
C ARG A 127 -18.96 -5.96 -24.57
N PHE A 128 -18.70 -5.22 -25.64
CA PHE A 128 -17.63 -4.22 -25.66
C PHE A 128 -17.82 -3.13 -24.59
N ILE A 129 -19.05 -2.62 -24.44
CA ILE A 129 -19.37 -1.63 -23.40
C ILE A 129 -19.16 -2.21 -22.00
N ALA A 130 -19.64 -3.43 -21.76
CA ALA A 130 -19.46 -4.13 -20.50
C ALA A 130 -17.98 -4.34 -20.15
N GLU A 131 -17.16 -4.76 -21.12
CA GLU A 131 -15.71 -4.94 -20.95
C GLU A 131 -15.02 -3.62 -20.58
N LYS A 132 -15.37 -2.51 -21.23
CA LYS A 132 -14.81 -1.19 -20.91
C LYS A 132 -15.21 -0.68 -19.53
N ARG A 133 -16.47 -0.90 -19.15
CA ARG A 133 -16.95 -0.56 -17.81
C ARG A 133 -16.28 -1.41 -16.73
N LEU A 134 -16.12 -2.72 -16.96
CA LEU A 134 -15.39 -3.61 -16.06
C LEU A 134 -13.91 -3.22 -15.94
N GLN A 135 -13.27 -2.83 -17.05
CA GLN A 135 -11.91 -2.32 -17.03
C GLN A 135 -11.80 -1.06 -16.16
N TYR A 136 -12.67 -0.08 -16.35
CA TYR A 136 -12.70 1.13 -15.54
C TYR A 136 -12.88 0.83 -14.04
N ALA A 137 -13.84 -0.04 -13.68
CA ALA A 137 -14.03 -0.43 -12.29
C ALA A 137 -12.76 -1.04 -11.68
N ARG A 138 -12.08 -1.92 -12.42
CA ARG A 138 -10.82 -2.54 -11.97
C ARG A 138 -9.72 -1.50 -11.76
N GLU A 139 -9.56 -0.55 -12.69
CA GLU A 139 -8.55 0.50 -12.56
C GLU A 139 -8.77 1.35 -11.30
N VAL A 140 -10.02 1.72 -11.00
CA VAL A 140 -10.36 2.45 -9.77
C VAL A 140 -10.07 1.61 -8.51
N LEU A 141 -10.48 0.34 -8.49
CA LEU A 141 -10.26 -0.55 -7.35
C LEU A 141 -8.76 -0.78 -7.08
N VAL A 142 -7.95 -0.92 -8.13
CA VAL A 142 -6.50 -1.05 -7.98
C VAL A 142 -5.88 0.23 -7.44
N GLN A 143 -6.34 1.41 -7.87
CA GLN A 143 -5.85 2.66 -7.30
C GLN A 143 -6.19 2.81 -5.82
N ILE A 144 -7.37 2.34 -5.39
CA ILE A 144 -7.76 2.31 -3.97
C ILE A 144 -6.80 1.39 -3.20
N GLU A 145 -6.64 0.14 -3.64
CA GLU A 145 -5.75 -0.83 -2.97
C GLU A 145 -4.27 -0.39 -2.96
N PHE A 146 -3.82 0.29 -4.01
CA PHE A 146 -2.48 0.85 -4.05
C PHE A 146 -2.28 1.98 -3.05
N ALA A 147 -3.25 2.89 -2.93
CA ALA A 147 -3.21 3.96 -1.92
C ALA A 147 -3.10 3.36 -0.51
N MET A 148 -3.91 2.35 -0.23
CA MET A 148 -3.90 1.60 1.03
C MET A 148 -2.54 0.94 1.33
N SER A 149 -1.93 0.30 0.33
CA SER A 149 -0.60 -0.31 0.44
C SER A 149 0.48 0.73 0.74
N THR A 150 0.40 1.88 0.06
CA THR A 150 1.33 3.00 0.21
C THR A 150 1.24 3.59 1.61
N GLU A 151 0.03 3.79 2.12
CA GLU A 151 -0.19 4.30 3.48
C GLU A 151 0.38 3.33 4.53
N ARG A 152 0.12 2.02 4.42
CA ARG A 152 0.76 1.02 5.31
C ARG A 152 2.28 1.11 5.27
N GLY A 153 2.84 1.22 4.07
CA GLY A 153 4.28 1.33 3.87
C GLY A 153 4.87 2.56 4.55
N ARG A 154 4.22 3.71 4.39
CA ARG A 154 4.63 4.97 5.02
C ARG A 154 4.57 4.88 6.54
N THR A 155 3.48 4.31 7.07
CA THR A 155 3.33 4.10 8.52
C THR A 155 4.42 3.20 9.07
N GLN A 156 4.72 2.08 8.40
CA GLN A 156 5.79 1.17 8.82
C GLN A 156 7.18 1.83 8.73
N ALA A 157 7.50 2.51 7.63
CA ALA A 157 8.76 3.22 7.46
C ALA A 157 8.96 4.30 8.54
N PHE A 158 7.88 5.01 8.88
CA PHE A 158 7.89 5.97 9.97
C PHE A 158 8.23 5.32 11.33
N PHE A 159 7.61 4.19 11.66
CA PHE A 159 7.92 3.48 12.91
C PHE A 159 9.34 2.89 12.92
N TYR A 160 9.82 2.36 11.80
CA TYR A 160 11.21 1.91 11.66
C TYR A 160 12.20 3.04 11.90
N LYS A 161 11.94 4.22 11.35
CA LYS A 161 12.74 5.41 11.62
C LYS A 161 12.73 5.76 13.11
N ASN A 162 11.56 5.83 13.74
CA ASN A 162 11.48 6.18 15.16
C ASN A 162 12.23 5.18 16.05
N TYR A 163 12.09 3.89 15.77
CA TYR A 163 12.85 2.85 16.45
C TYR A 163 14.36 3.05 16.32
N ALA A 164 14.86 3.29 15.10
CA ALA A 164 16.29 3.52 14.86
C ALA A 164 16.82 4.79 15.54
N HIS A 165 15.96 5.79 15.75
CA HIS A 165 16.34 7.06 16.39
C HIS A 165 16.08 7.09 17.90
N ASP A 166 15.70 5.97 18.53
CA ASP A 166 15.32 5.94 19.95
C ASP A 166 14.20 6.93 20.31
N ILE A 167 13.32 7.23 19.34
CA ILE A 167 12.20 8.14 19.52
C ILE A 167 10.99 7.33 20.00
N GLU A 168 10.66 7.45 21.28
CA GLU A 168 9.40 6.95 21.79
C GLU A 168 8.23 7.83 21.32
N GLY A 169 7.22 7.21 20.73
CA GLY A 169 5.99 7.91 20.39
C GLY A 169 5.24 8.33 21.66
N SER A 170 4.84 9.60 21.74
CA SER A 170 3.92 10.02 22.79
C SER A 170 2.51 9.48 22.52
N THR A 171 1.71 9.30 23.57
CA THR A 171 0.29 8.91 23.42
C THR A 171 -0.47 9.87 22.50
N GLU A 172 -0.13 11.16 22.51
CA GLU A 172 -0.72 12.17 21.63
C GLU A 172 -0.29 11.99 20.17
N PHE A 173 0.99 11.67 19.93
CA PHE A 173 1.49 11.34 18.61
C PHE A 173 0.73 10.15 18.00
N TYR A 174 0.58 9.05 18.75
CA TYR A 174 -0.15 7.87 18.28
C TYR A 174 -1.62 8.17 17.97
N LYS A 175 -2.28 8.97 18.81
CA LYS A 175 -3.67 9.40 18.54
C LYS A 175 -3.78 10.15 17.23
N LYS A 176 -2.84 11.06 16.95
CA LYS A 176 -2.83 11.84 15.72
C LYS A 176 -2.52 10.98 14.50
N ALA A 177 -1.55 10.06 14.61
CA ALA A 177 -1.24 9.11 13.55
C ALA A 177 -2.44 8.22 13.23
N GLN A 178 -3.13 7.71 14.27
CA GLN A 178 -4.35 6.93 14.09
C GLN A 178 -5.46 7.74 13.43
N GLN A 179 -5.66 9.00 13.84
CA GLN A 179 -6.68 9.86 13.23
C GLN A 179 -6.42 10.06 11.72
N LEU A 180 -5.18 10.35 11.33
CA LEU A 180 -4.82 10.52 9.91
C LEU A 180 -5.02 9.23 9.11
N LEU A 181 -4.69 8.08 9.71
CA LEU A 181 -4.96 6.78 9.10
C LEU A 181 -6.46 6.55 8.90
N ASP A 182 -7.27 6.80 9.93
CA ASP A 182 -8.72 6.64 9.87
C ASP A 182 -9.34 7.57 8.80
N GLU A 183 -8.86 8.81 8.70
CA GLU A 183 -9.28 9.78 7.66
C GLU A 183 -8.92 9.29 6.25
N ASN A 184 -7.69 8.81 6.03
CA ASN A 184 -7.26 8.26 4.74
C ASN A 184 -8.07 7.01 4.35
N PHE A 185 -8.41 6.16 5.33
CA PHE A 185 -9.24 4.99 5.13
C PHE A 185 -10.69 5.35 4.80
N ALA A 186 -11.27 6.32 5.51
CA ALA A 186 -12.61 6.84 5.23
C ALA A 186 -12.71 7.41 3.80
N GLU A 187 -11.67 8.10 3.33
CA GLU A 187 -11.61 8.57 1.94
C GLU A 187 -11.72 7.41 0.94
N GLN A 188 -11.01 6.30 1.20
CA GLN A 188 -11.07 5.12 0.33
C GLN A 188 -12.44 4.43 0.39
N GLU A 189 -13.11 4.40 1.55
CA GLU A 189 -14.48 3.90 1.67
C GLU A 189 -15.46 4.73 0.82
N ILE A 190 -15.37 6.05 0.88
CA ILE A 190 -16.19 6.97 0.05
C ILE A 190 -15.95 6.71 -1.44
N ARG A 191 -14.72 6.41 -1.86
CA ARG A 191 -14.41 6.08 -3.26
C ARG A 191 -15.07 4.77 -3.69
N LEU A 192 -15.10 3.77 -2.82
CA LEU A 192 -15.83 2.51 -3.08
C LEU A 192 -17.33 2.73 -3.21
N GLU A 193 -17.91 3.57 -2.34
CA GLU A 193 -19.34 3.93 -2.37
C GLU A 193 -19.72 4.62 -3.68
N LYS A 194 -18.95 5.64 -4.08
CA LYS A 194 -19.14 6.32 -5.37
C LYS A 194 -19.02 5.36 -6.55
N LEU A 195 -18.10 4.40 -6.49
CA LEU A 195 -17.98 3.38 -7.54
C LEU A 195 -19.20 2.45 -7.56
N ALA A 196 -19.70 2.02 -6.40
CA ALA A 196 -20.90 1.21 -6.30
C ALA A 196 -22.14 1.94 -6.85
N GLU A 197 -22.31 3.23 -6.53
CA GLU A 197 -23.36 4.10 -7.06
C GLU A 197 -23.29 4.24 -8.58
N ASN A 198 -22.09 4.52 -9.12
CA ASN A 198 -21.87 4.66 -10.57
C ASN A 198 -22.27 3.40 -11.36
N PHE A 199 -22.18 2.24 -10.72
CA PHE A 199 -22.53 0.96 -11.31
C PHE A 199 -23.90 0.45 -10.86
N GLU A 200 -24.60 1.17 -9.99
CA GLU A 200 -25.88 0.82 -9.34
C GLU A 200 -25.87 -0.65 -8.87
N VAL A 201 -24.88 -0.97 -8.04
CA VAL A 201 -24.73 -2.26 -7.38
C VAL A 201 -24.56 -2.03 -5.87
N PRO A 202 -24.98 -2.99 -5.02
CA PRO A 202 -24.75 -2.86 -3.59
C PRO A 202 -23.26 -2.93 -3.26
N LEU A 203 -22.85 -2.14 -2.27
CA LEU A 203 -21.56 -2.29 -1.62
C LEU A 203 -21.75 -3.28 -0.47
N GLY A 204 -21.19 -4.49 -0.65
CA GLY A 204 -21.23 -5.56 0.35
C GLY A 204 -20.43 -5.27 1.60
#